data_AF-A0A1F7I7X4-F1
#
_entry.id   AF-A0A1F7I7X4-F1
#
_cell.length_a   1.000
_cell.length_b   1.000
_cell.length_c   1.000
_cell.angle_alpha   90.00
_cell.angle_beta   90.00
_cell.angle_gamma   90.00
#
_symmetry.space_group_name_H-M   'P 1'
#
loop_
_entity.id
_entity.type
_entity.pdbx_description
1 polymer ?
#
loop_
_entity_poly.entity_id
_entity_poly.type
_entity_poly.pdbx_seq_one_letter_code
_entity_poly.pdbx_strand_id
1 'polypeptide(L)' 'MRNLKFHVDRDLCIGAATCVAIAPQTFVLDSEAKAIILATTDQDVDSVIIDAAKGCPVAAIIIEDEKGQKIFPT' A
#
# COMPACT_ATOMS: atom_id res chain seq x y z
N MET A 1 15.78 -2.05 9.13
CA MET A 1 15.70 -1.08 8.02
C MET A 1 14.90 -1.75 6.93
N ARG A 2 13.86 -1.08 6.45
CA ARG A 2 12.98 -1.55 5.39
C ARG A 2 13.49 -0.96 4.08
N ASN A 3 13.70 -1.78 3.06
CA ASN A 3 14.32 -1.38 1.79
C ASN A 3 13.27 -1.13 0.68
N LEU A 4 12.01 -0.96 1.09
CA LEU A 4 10.88 -0.76 0.21
C LEU A 4 10.24 0.60 0.48
N LYS A 5 9.78 1.25 -0.60
CA LYS A 5 8.96 2.45 -0.56
C LYS A 5 7.56 2.09 -1.02
N PHE A 6 6.57 2.58 -0.30
CA PHE A 6 5.16 2.37 -0.62
C PHE A 6 4.52 3.72 -0.95
N HIS A 7 3.71 3.73 -1.99
CA HIS A 7 2.95 4.90 -2.40
C HIS A 7 1.53 4.48 -2.77
N VAL A 8 0.55 5.36 -2.53
CA VAL A 8 -0.82 5.17 -2.97
C VAL A 8 -1.14 6.21 -4.03
N ASP A 9 -1.42 5.75 -5.25
CA ASP A 9 -2.01 6.55 -6.30
C ASP A 9 -3.49 6.81 -5.95
N ARG A 10 -3.78 8.05 -5.55
CA ARG A 10 -5.13 8.45 -5.12
C ARG A 10 -6.11 8.55 -6.27
N ASP A 11 -5.63 8.80 -7.49
CA ASP A 11 -6.48 8.90 -8.68
C ASP A 11 -7.00 7.51 -9.07
N LEU A 12 -6.16 6.48 -8.94
CA LEU A 12 -6.56 5.09 -9.15
C LEU A 12 -7.37 4.52 -7.98
N CYS A 13 -7.12 4.95 -6.75
CA CYS A 13 -7.75 4.34 -5.57
C CYS A 13 -9.28 4.51 -5.55
N ILE A 14 -10.02 3.39 -5.67
CA ILE A 14 -11.50 3.40 -5.65
C ILE A 14 -12.12 3.15 -4.26
N GLY A 15 -11.31 3.13 -3.20
CA GLY A 15 -11.81 2.92 -1.82
C GLY A 15 -12.30 1.50 -1.50
N ALA A 16 -11.78 0.47 -2.18
CA ALA A 16 -12.20 -0.93 -1.98
C ALA A 16 -11.83 -1.52 -0.60
N ALA A 17 -11.01 -0.84 0.20
CA ALA A 17 -10.59 -1.22 1.55
C ALA A 17 -9.84 -2.56 1.71
N THR A 18 -9.56 -3.32 0.65
CA THR A 18 -8.80 -4.59 0.73
C THR A 18 -7.45 -4.41 1.43
N CYS A 19 -6.74 -3.32 1.16
CA CYS A 19 -5.45 -3.04 1.78
C CYS A 19 -5.54 -2.82 3.29
N VAL A 20 -6.62 -2.21 3.77
CA VAL A 20 -6.90 -2.03 5.21
C VAL A 20 -7.16 -3.38 5.88
N ALA A 21 -7.86 -4.30 5.20
CA ALA A 21 -8.13 -5.62 5.73
C ALA A 21 -6.87 -6.51 5.81
N ILE A 22 -5.94 -6.37 4.86
CA ILE A 22 -4.72 -7.20 4.80
C ILE A 22 -3.59 -6.61 5.67
N ALA A 23 -3.38 -5.29 5.62
CA ALA A 23 -2.27 -4.60 6.29
C ALA A 23 -2.81 -3.40 7.12
N PRO A 24 -3.54 -3.66 8.22
CA PRO A 24 -4.25 -2.63 8.99
C PRO A 24 -3.32 -1.69 9.77
N GLN A 25 -2.06 -2.06 10.00
CA GLN A 25 -1.08 -1.15 10.61
C GLN A 25 -0.44 -0.23 9.58
N THR A 26 -0.60 -0.52 8.29
CA THR A 26 -0.05 0.26 7.18
C THR A 26 -1.08 1.14 6.53
N PHE A 27 -2.31 0.65 6.31
CA PHE A 27 -3.31 1.40 5.55
C PHE A 27 -4.56 1.73 6.38
N VAL A 28 -5.08 2.92 6.15
CA VAL A 28 -6.43 3.33 6.56
C VAL A 28 -7.08 4.10 5.41
N LEU A 29 -8.41 4.19 5.39
CA LEU A 29 -9.10 5.12 4.51
C LEU A 29 -9.25 6.48 5.18
N ASP A 30 -8.98 7.55 4.45
CA ASP A 30 -9.27 8.90 4.89
C ASP A 30 -10.74 9.29 4.69
N SER A 31 -11.07 10.56 4.94
CA SER A 31 -12.42 11.10 4.76
C SER A 31 -12.96 11.07 3.33
N GLU A 32 -12.10 10.91 2.33
CA GLU A 32 -12.47 10.77 0.91
C GLU A 32 -12.59 9.29 0.48
N ALA A 33 -12.54 8.37 1.44
CA ALA A 33 -12.45 6.92 1.22
C ALA A 33 -11.22 6.52 0.39
N LYS A 34 -10.13 7.27 0.47
CA LYS A 34 -8.86 6.97 -0.21
C LYS A 34 -7.88 6.38 0.78
N ALA A 35 -7.15 5.35 0.34
CA ALA A 35 -6.13 4.75 1.18
C ALA A 35 -4.98 5.74 1.44
N ILE A 36 -4.55 5.81 2.70
CA ILE A 36 -3.36 6.55 3.15
C ILE A 36 -2.46 5.61 3.95
N ILE A 37 -1.16 5.91 3.97
CA ILE A 37 -0.16 5.13 4.69
C ILE A 37 0.02 5.71 6.10
N LEU A 38 -0.08 4.86 7.12
CA LEU A 38 0.10 5.20 8.52
C LEU A 38 1.59 5.25 8.90
N ALA A 39 1.91 6.04 9.92
CA ALA A 39 3.24 6.05 10.54
C ALA A 39 3.60 4.71 11.22
N THR A 40 2.61 3.85 11.46
CA THR A 40 2.75 2.50 12.01
C THR A 40 3.06 1.44 10.97
N THR A 41 3.38 1.82 9.72
CA THR A 41 3.74 0.88 8.63
C THR A 41 4.81 -0.13 9.01
N ASP A 42 5.71 0.22 9.93
CA ASP A 42 6.75 -0.68 10.42
C ASP A 42 6.21 -1.90 11.18
N GLN A 43 4.95 -1.90 11.60
CA GLN A 43 4.33 -3.01 12.35
C GLN A 43 3.82 -4.14 11.44
N ASP A 44 3.51 -3.89 10.16
CA ASP A 44 3.19 -4.94 9.19
C ASP A 44 4.44 -5.34 8.42
N VAL A 45 4.78 -6.62 8.32
CA VAL A 45 5.96 -7.06 7.54
C VAL A 45 5.80 -6.80 6.03
N ASP A 46 6.92 -6.66 5.30
CA ASP A 46 6.91 -6.32 3.87
C ASP A 46 6.02 -7.24 3.02
N SER A 47 6.00 -8.54 3.30
CA SER A 47 5.15 -9.50 2.58
C SER A 47 3.66 -9.18 2.73
N VAL A 48 3.23 -8.74 3.91
CA VAL A 48 1.83 -8.37 4.19
C VAL A 48 1.46 -7.10 3.41
N ILE A 49 2.35 -6.11 3.34
CA ILE A 49 2.12 -4.89 2.56
C ILE A 49 2.09 -5.19 1.06
N ILE A 50 2.96 -6.09 0.58
CA ILE A 50 2.96 -6.55 -0.82
C ILE A 50 1.66 -7.29 -1.15
N ASP A 51 1.16 -8.15 -0.27
CA ASP A 51 -0.10 -8.85 -0.48
C ASP A 51 -1.29 -7.88 -0.44
N ALA A 52 -1.25 -6.83 0.39
CA ALA A 52 -2.23 -5.75 0.37
C ALA A 52 -2.22 -5.00 -0.98
N ALA A 53 -1.05 -4.75 -1.56
CA ALA A 53 -0.93 -4.13 -2.88
C ALA A 53 -1.49 -5.02 -3.99
N LYS A 54 -1.17 -6.32 -3.98
CA LYS A 54 -1.72 -7.31 -4.93
C LYS A 54 -3.24 -7.47 -4.81
N GLY A 55 -3.78 -7.32 -3.61
CA GLY A 55 -5.22 -7.36 -3.35
C GLY A 55 -5.97 -6.12 -3.84
N CYS A 56 -5.28 -5.05 -4.25
CA CYS A 56 -5.91 -3.86 -4.77
C CYS A 56 -6.50 -4.13 -6.18
N PRO A 57 -7.82 -4.03 -6.38
CA PRO A 57 -8.46 -4.37 -7.66
C PRO A 57 -8.07 -3.45 -8.83
N VAL A 58 -7.49 -2.30 -8.51
CA VAL A 58 -7.10 -1.25 -9.46
C VAL A 58 -5.59 -0.94 -9.38
N ALA A 59 -4.82 -1.78 -8.66
CA ALA A 59 -3.37 -1.64 -8.50
C ALA A 59 -2.89 -0.23 -8.08
N ALA A 60 -3.67 0.45 -7.22
CA ALA A 60 -3.37 1.80 -6.75
C ALA A 60 -2.20 1.88 -5.76
N ILE A 61 -1.73 0.76 -5.22
CA ILE A 61 -0.59 0.73 -4.30
C ILE A 61 0.66 0.40 -5.10
N ILE A 62 1.62 1.29 -5.10
CA ILE A 62 2.90 1.17 -5.80
C ILE A 62 3.99 0.82 -4.79
N ILE A 63 4.82 -0.14 -5.15
CA ILE A 63 5.95 -0.60 -4.33
C ILE A 63 7.23 -0.46 -5.15
N GLU A 64 8.23 0.18 -4.58
CA GLU A 64 9.55 0.39 -5.19
C GLU A 64 10.67 -0.06 -4.24
N ASP A 65 11.79 -0.51 -4.79
CA ASP A 65 13.01 -0.75 -4.03
C ASP A 65 13.77 0.56 -3.73
N GLU A 66 14.86 0.50 -2.97
CA GLU A 66 15.72 1.66 -2.69
C GLU A 66 16.35 2.30 -3.93
N LYS A 67 16.44 1.53 -5.03
CA LYS A 67 16.98 1.99 -6.33
C LYS A 67 15.89 2.62 -7.21
N GLY A 68 14.65 2.68 -6.74
CA GLY A 68 13.50 3.20 -7.49
C GLY A 68 12.97 2.22 -8.54
N GLN A 69 13.35 0.95 -8.48
CA GLN A 69 12.77 -0.08 -9.34
C GLN A 69 11.40 -0.46 -8.80
N LYS A 70 10.39 -0.34 -9.67
CA LYS A 70 9.02 -0.72 -9.35
C LYS A 70 8.92 -2.24 -9.21
N ILE A 71 8.54 -2.68 -8.03
CA ILE A 71 8.27 -4.09 -7.69
C ILE A 71 6.80 -4.43 -8.00
N PHE A 72 5.90 -3.47 -7.78
CA PHE A 72 4.48 -3.62 -8.08
C PHE A 72 3.83 -2.24 -8.34
N PRO A 73 2.84 -2.14 -9.24
CA PRO A 73 2.50 -3.11 -10.29
C PRO A 73 3.62 -3.23 -11.34
N THR A 74 3.86 -4.44 -11.86
CA THR A 74 4.84 -4.70 -12.94
C THR A 74 4.36 -4.23 -14.29
#